data_AF-A0A2N7PMJ1-F1
#
_entry.id   AF-A0A2N7PMJ1-F1
#
_cell.length_a   1.000
_cell.length_b   1.000
_cell.length_c   1.000
_cell.angle_alpha   90.00
_cell.angle_beta   90.00
_cell.angle_gamma   90.00
#
_symmetry.space_group_name_H-M   'P 1'
#
loop_
_entity.id
_entity.type
_entity.pdbx_description
1 polymer ?
#
loop_
_entity_poly.entity_id
_entity_poly.type
_entity_poly.pdbx_seq_one_letter_code
_entity_poly.pdbx_strand_id
1 'polypeptide(L)'
;MMKISGIPPKNIENLIDIKEARKREENLKVGSTKTQEKPTPQGEVVEVSSQKLIESAVQKTLSMPEIREEKVVQLKAQIQAGTYNVSNREIARAMIATLLDEIA
;
A
#
# COMPACT_ATOMS: atom_id res chain seq x y z
N MET A 1 16.30 -5.84 34.50
CA MET A 1 15.00 -5.18 34.20
C MET A 1 15.20 -4.31 32.97
N MET A 2 14.44 -4.55 31.89
CA MET A 2 14.59 -3.86 30.61
C MET A 2 13.31 -3.06 30.35
N LYS A 3 13.40 -1.73 30.31
CA LYS A 3 12.28 -0.82 30.00
C LYS A 3 12.16 -0.70 28.49
N ILE A 4 11.19 -1.40 27.90
CA ILE A 4 10.80 -1.20 26.49
C ILE A 4 9.80 -0.05 26.48
N SER A 5 10.21 1.08 25.90
CA SER A 5 9.40 2.28 25.78
C SER A 5 8.26 2.10 24.79
N GLY A 6 7.03 2.40 25.23
CA GLY A 6 6.09 3.16 24.40
C GLY A 6 4.84 2.48 23.84
N ILE A 7 4.46 1.26 24.26
CA ILE A 7 3.17 0.68 23.84
C ILE A 7 2.34 0.36 25.09
N PRO A 8 1.22 1.06 25.36
CA PRO A 8 0.38 0.71 26.50
C PRO A 8 -0.23 -0.68 26.28
N PRO A 9 -0.25 -1.56 27.30
CA PRO A 9 -0.87 -2.88 27.16
C PRO A 9 -2.37 -2.68 26.90
N LYS A 10 -2.81 -3.07 25.70
CA LYS A 10 -4.20 -2.94 25.25
C LYS A 10 -5.05 -3.95 26.03
N ASN A 11 -6.01 -3.43 26.80
CA ASN A 11 -7.00 -4.09 27.67
C ASN A 11 -7.18 -5.60 27.49
N ILE A 12 -6.67 -6.36 28.48
CA ILE A 12 -6.80 -7.83 28.60
C ILE A 12 -8.25 -8.23 28.92
N GLU A 13 -9.06 -7.30 29.44
CA GLU A 13 -10.48 -7.49 29.78
C GLU A 13 -11.31 -7.91 28.56
N ASN A 14 -11.04 -7.33 27.38
CA ASN A 14 -11.77 -7.64 26.14
C ASN A 14 -11.58 -9.09 25.66
N LEU A 15 -10.53 -9.80 26.09
CA LEU A 15 -10.29 -11.19 25.70
C LEU A 15 -11.10 -12.20 26.52
N ILE A 16 -11.50 -11.82 27.73
CA ILE A 16 -12.27 -12.68 28.64
C ILE A 16 -13.73 -12.76 28.16
N ASP A 17 -14.31 -11.61 27.80
CA ASP A 17 -15.68 -11.52 27.28
C ASP A 17 -15.89 -12.33 25.99
N ILE A 18 -14.88 -12.34 25.11
CA ILE A 18 -14.93 -13.09 23.84
C ILE A 18 -14.93 -14.62 24.07
N LYS A 19 -14.19 -15.08 25.10
CA LYS A 19 -14.16 -16.52 25.43
C LYS A 19 -15.47 -16.97 26.06
N GLU A 20 -16.08 -16.14 26.89
CA GLU A 20 -17.38 -16.44 27.52
C GLU A 20 -18.53 -16.45 26.50
N ALA A 21 -18.50 -15.55 25.52
CA ALA A 21 -19.46 -15.55 24.41
C ALA A 21 -19.39 -16.83 23.57
N ARG A 22 -18.19 -17.31 23.21
CA ARG A 22 -18.02 -18.55 22.43
C ARG A 22 -18.50 -19.80 23.17
N LYS A 23 -18.30 -19.86 24.49
CA LYS A 23 -18.70 -21.02 25.31
C LYS A 23 -20.23 -21.11 25.48
N ARG A 24 -20.94 -19.96 25.40
CA ARG A 24 -22.41 -19.93 25.34
C ARG A 24 -22.95 -20.39 23.99
N GLU A 25 -22.32 -20.00 22.88
CA GLU A 25 -22.76 -20.40 21.54
C GLU A 25 -22.60 -21.90 21.27
N GLU A 26 -21.60 -22.55 21.87
CA GLU A 26 -21.38 -24.00 21.73
C GLU A 26 -22.47 -24.84 22.41
N ASN A 27 -23.09 -24.36 23.50
CA ASN A 27 -24.13 -25.08 24.23
C ASN A 27 -25.54 -24.92 23.63
N LEU A 28 -25.73 -24.06 22.62
CA LEU A 28 -27.03 -23.81 21.98
C LEU A 28 -27.26 -24.59 20.69
N LYS A 29 -26.27 -25.32 20.17
CA LYS A 29 -26.34 -26.05 18.89
C LYS A 29 -26.53 -27.57 19.01
N VAL A 30 -27.38 -28.01 19.95
CA VAL A 30 -27.92 -29.38 19.95
C VAL A 30 -29.45 -29.30 19.90
N GLY A 31 -30.00 -29.15 18.69
CA GLY A 31 -31.46 -29.09 18.53
C GLY A 31 -31.96 -28.76 17.11
N SER A 32 -32.28 -29.82 16.36
CA SER A 32 -33.33 -29.90 15.33
C SER A 32 -33.15 -29.23 13.94
N THR A 33 -32.98 -30.13 12.97
CA THR A 33 -33.61 -30.28 11.64
C THR A 33 -34.00 -29.07 10.76
N LYS A 34 -33.60 -29.22 9.48
CA LYS A 34 -34.35 -29.14 8.20
C LYS A 34 -33.73 -28.22 7.13
N THR A 35 -33.57 -28.85 5.97
CA THR A 35 -33.00 -28.40 4.70
C THR A 35 -33.58 -27.08 4.18
N GLN A 36 -32.70 -26.13 3.86
CA GLN A 36 -32.87 -25.17 2.77
C GLN A 36 -31.50 -24.98 2.10
N GLU A 37 -31.38 -25.44 0.87
CA GLU A 37 -30.24 -25.16 0.00
C GLU A 37 -30.21 -23.64 -0.25
N LYS A 38 -29.22 -22.96 0.36
CA LYS A 38 -28.89 -21.57 0.05
C LYS A 38 -27.79 -21.56 -1.02
N PRO A 39 -27.81 -20.59 -1.95
CA PRO A 39 -26.79 -20.46 -2.97
C PRO A 39 -25.42 -20.41 -2.33
N THR A 40 -24.48 -21.16 -2.92
CA THR A 40 -23.07 -21.19 -2.57
C THR A 40 -22.56 -19.78 -2.28
N PRO A 41 -21.89 -19.53 -1.14
CA PRO A 41 -21.24 -18.25 -0.93
C PRO A 41 -20.21 -18.11 -2.05
N GLN A 42 -20.50 -17.20 -2.98
CA GLN A 42 -19.50 -16.69 -3.92
C GLN A 42 -18.31 -16.27 -3.08
N GLY A 43 -17.20 -16.98 -3.28
CA GLY A 43 -16.01 -16.86 -2.45
C GLY A 43 -15.65 -15.40 -2.28
N GLU A 44 -15.48 -15.00 -1.03
CA GLU A 44 -14.98 -13.67 -0.71
C GLU A 44 -13.52 -13.61 -1.20
N VAL A 45 -13.32 -13.01 -2.38
CA VAL A 45 -12.00 -12.81 -2.95
C VAL A 45 -11.35 -11.66 -2.20
N VAL A 46 -10.46 -11.99 -1.27
CA VAL A 46 -9.61 -11.01 -0.59
C VAL A 46 -8.48 -10.64 -1.54
N GLU A 47 -8.69 -9.59 -2.35
CA GLU A 47 -7.64 -9.02 -3.20
C GLU A 47 -6.57 -8.35 -2.33
N VAL A 48 -5.30 -8.66 -2.63
CA VAL A 48 -4.17 -8.03 -1.94
C VAL A 48 -4.08 -6.57 -2.39
N SER A 49 -4.28 -5.65 -1.45
CA SER A 49 -4.32 -4.20 -1.72
C SER A 49 -3.08 -3.68 -2.47
N SER A 50 -1.93 -4.32 -2.32
CA SER A 50 -0.70 -3.97 -3.04
C SER A 50 -0.77 -4.20 -4.55
N GLN A 51 -1.47 -5.25 -5.02
CA GLN A 51 -1.61 -5.53 -6.45
C GLN A 51 -2.42 -4.43 -7.14
N LYS A 52 -3.56 -4.07 -6.56
CA LYS A 52 -4.43 -3.00 -7.07
C LYS A 52 -3.74 -1.63 -7.09
N LEU A 53 -2.86 -1.36 -6.12
CA LEU A 53 -2.04 -0.14 -6.10
C LEU A 53 -1.06 -0.12 -7.27
N ILE A 54 -0.36 -1.23 -7.53
CA ILE A 54 0.59 -1.34 -8.66
C ILE A 54 -0.15 -1.17 -9.99
N GLU A 55 -1.27 -1.86 -10.19
CA GLU A 55 -2.09 -1.74 -11.41
C GLU A 55 -2.55 -0.30 -11.63
N SER A 56 -3.04 0.35 -10.58
CA SER A 56 -3.46 1.76 -10.67
C SER A 56 -2.30 2.70 -10.97
N ALA A 57 -1.08 2.40 -10.49
CA ALA A 57 0.11 3.18 -10.78
C ALA A 57 0.54 3.01 -12.23
N VAL A 58 0.55 1.78 -12.76
CA VAL A 58 0.84 1.50 -14.18
C VAL A 58 -0.15 2.23 -15.08
N GLN A 59 -1.46 2.12 -14.82
CA GLN A 59 -2.48 2.82 -15.59
C GLN A 59 -2.28 4.33 -15.58
N LYS A 60 -1.97 4.91 -14.42
CA LYS A 60 -1.65 6.34 -14.32
C LYS A 60 -0.41 6.70 -15.13
N THR A 61 0.66 5.92 -15.07
CA THR A 61 1.87 6.20 -15.86
C THR A 61 1.62 6.17 -17.37
N LEU A 62 0.79 5.26 -17.86
CA LEU A 62 0.42 5.18 -19.27
C LEU A 62 -0.45 6.37 -19.72
N SER A 63 -1.28 6.91 -18.83
CA SER A 63 -2.11 8.08 -19.11
C SER A 63 -1.37 9.41 -19.00
N MET A 64 -0.12 9.42 -18.51
CA MET A 64 0.65 10.65 -18.40
C MET A 64 1.14 11.10 -19.78
N PRO A 65 1.21 12.43 -20.02
CA PRO A 65 1.77 12.94 -21.25
C PRO A 65 3.25 12.59 -21.36
N GLU A 66 3.71 12.35 -22.59
CA GLU A 66 5.11 12.07 -22.92
C GLU A 66 6.02 13.23 -22.46
N ILE A 67 5.54 14.47 -22.62
CA ILE A 67 6.23 15.68 -22.18
C ILE A 67 5.42 16.35 -21.08
N ARG A 68 6.06 16.61 -19.93
CA ARG A 68 5.51 17.40 -18.82
C ARG A 68 5.84 18.88 -19.03
N GLU A 69 5.08 19.54 -19.89
CA GLU A 69 5.30 20.94 -20.29
C GLU A 69 5.45 21.90 -19.10
N GLU A 70 4.65 21.70 -18.04
CA GLU A 70 4.72 22.50 -16.83
C GLU A 70 6.09 22.39 -16.14
N LYS A 71 6.69 21.20 -16.14
CA LYS A 71 8.01 20.96 -15.56
C LYS A 71 9.10 21.61 -16.42
N VAL A 72 8.95 21.54 -17.74
CA VAL A 72 9.90 22.14 -18.70
C VAL A 72 9.93 23.67 -18.54
N VAL A 73 8.76 24.30 -18.45
CA VAL A 73 8.66 25.75 -18.25
C VAL A 73 9.29 26.18 -16.93
N GLN A 74 9.02 25.44 -15.85
CA GLN A 74 9.63 25.71 -14.53
C GLN A 74 11.17 25.62 -14.57
N LEU A 75 11.71 24.57 -15.18
CA LEU A 75 13.16 24.38 -15.30
C LEU A 75 13.79 25.48 -16.16
N LYS A 76 13.17 25.84 -17.30
CA LYS A 76 13.63 26.95 -18.14
C LYS A 76 13.67 28.27 -17.36
N ALA A 77 12.65 28.55 -16.56
CA ALA A 77 12.61 29.75 -15.73
C ALA A 77 13.73 29.77 -14.68
N GLN A 78 14.00 28.64 -14.02
CA GLN A 78 15.11 28.55 -13.04
C GLN A 78 16.49 28.74 -13.70
N ILE A 79 16.67 28.21 -14.91
CA ILE A 79 17.90 28.39 -15.69
C ILE A 79 18.08 29.86 -16.06
N GLN A 80 17.03 30.51 -16.58
CA GLN A 80 17.06 31.94 -16.94
C GLN A 80 17.31 32.84 -15.73
N ALA A 81 16.73 32.49 -14.57
CA ALA A 81 16.94 33.20 -13.32
C ALA A 81 18.32 32.94 -12.69
N GLY A 82 19.11 32.01 -13.22
CA GLY A 82 20.41 31.61 -12.64
C GLY A 82 20.28 30.88 -11.30
N THR A 83 19.10 30.40 -10.94
CA THR A 83 18.82 29.70 -9.67
C THR A 83 18.81 28.17 -9.83
N TYR A 84 19.01 27.68 -11.05
CA TYR A 84 19.18 26.26 -11.32
C TYR A 84 20.58 25.80 -10.88
N ASN A 85 20.66 25.18 -9.71
CA ASN A 85 21.90 24.65 -9.15
C ASN A 85 21.82 23.12 -9.05
N VAL A 86 22.76 22.43 -9.71
CA VAL A 86 22.84 20.96 -9.72
C VAL A 86 24.10 20.54 -8.99
N SER A 87 23.99 19.54 -8.12
CA SER A 87 25.15 19.01 -7.40
C SER A 87 26.01 18.11 -8.29
N ASN A 88 27.31 18.06 -8.02
CA ASN A 88 28.24 17.14 -8.71
C ASN A 88 27.79 15.67 -8.62
N ARG A 89 27.13 15.30 -7.52
CA ARG A 89 26.57 13.95 -7.32
C ARG A 89 25.45 13.66 -8.31
N GLU A 90 24.56 14.61 -8.56
CA GLU A 90 23.45 14.45 -9.51
C GLU A 90 23.98 14.33 -10.94
N ILE A 91 25.00 15.12 -11.30
CA ILE A 91 25.68 15.03 -12.60
C ILE A 91 26.29 13.63 -12.78
N ALA A 92 27.09 13.17 -11.81
CA ALA A 92 27.73 11.86 -11.88
C ALA A 92 26.70 10.72 -11.98
N ARG A 93 25.59 10.83 -11.23
CA ARG A 93 24.50 9.86 -11.30
C ARG A 93 23.85 9.83 -12.68
N ALA A 94 23.61 10.98 -13.29
CA ALA A 94 23.03 11.07 -14.63
C ALA A 94 23.96 10.43 -15.67
N MET A 95 25.26 10.72 -15.62
CA MET A 95 26.26 10.13 -16.54
C MET A 95 26.32 8.60 -16.46
N ILE A 96 26.29 8.04 -15.24
CA ILE A 96 26.29 6.58 -15.06
C ILE A 96 24.96 5.99 -15.54
N ALA A 97 23.83 6.64 -15.23
CA ALA A 97 22.52 6.16 -15.67
C ALA A 97 22.42 6.10 -17.19
N THR A 98 22.85 7.16 -17.91
CA THR A 98 22.83 7.15 -19.38
C THR A 98 23.73 6.07 -19.96
N LEU A 99 24.91 5.85 -19.37
CA LEU A 99 25.80 4.76 -19.82
C LEU A 99 25.15 3.38 -19.64
N LEU A 100 24.43 3.18 -18.53
CA LEU A 100 23.72 1.91 -18.28
C LEU A 100 22.55 1.71 -19.24
N ASP A 101 21.84 2.77 -19.59
CA ASP A 101 20.74 2.71 -20.56
C ASP A 101 21.25 2.40 -21.98
N GLU A 102 22.46 2.82 -22.35
CA GLU A 102 23.06 2.54 -23.67
C GLU A 102 23.55 1.09 -23.85
N ILE A 103 23.90 0.41 -22.75
CA ILE A 103 24.43 -0.97 -22.79
C ILE A 103 23.38 -2.05 -22.54
N ALA A 104 22.15 -1.67 -22.17
CA ALA A 104 21.02 -2.56 -21.90
C ALA A 104 20.13 -2.75 -23.14
#